data_AF-A0A285CQK5-F1
#
_entry.id   AF-A0A285CQK5-F1
#
_cell.length_a   1.000
_cell.length_b   1.000
_cell.length_c   1.000
_cell.angle_alpha   90.00
_cell.angle_beta   90.00
_cell.angle_gamma   90.00
#
_symmetry.space_group_name_H-M   'P 1'
#
loop_
_entity.id
_entity.type
_entity.pdbx_description
1 polymer ?
#
loop_
_entity_poly.entity_id
_entity_poly.type
_entity_poly.pdbx_seq_one_letter_code
_entity_poly.pdbx_strand_id
1 'polypeptide(L)'
;MLPLVFGILGFKYNDTIISKIRSWLTIFFVLILLIILVILLLLSSLGRDELIKTVQSPDENYTINFYSWDAGAAGTFGISGEVEGFWSHRRIYYERRIEQAELEWLNNHTISINGHHLDLDNEETFPR
;
A
#
# COMPACT_ATOMS: atom_id res chain seq x y z
N MET A 1 41.96 -29.21 11.95
CA MET A 1 43.07 -28.33 11.49
C MET A 1 43.30 -28.37 9.98
N LEU A 2 42.94 -29.43 9.24
CA LEU A 2 43.08 -29.48 7.77
C LEU A 2 42.18 -28.54 6.92
N PRO A 3 40.91 -28.23 7.28
CA PRO A 3 40.05 -27.46 6.38
C PRO A 3 40.45 -25.97 6.27
N LEU A 4 41.15 -25.44 7.28
CA LEU A 4 41.64 -24.05 7.26
C LEU A 4 42.81 -23.87 6.27
N VAL A 5 43.65 -24.91 6.12
CA VAL A 5 44.83 -24.87 5.26
C VAL A 5 44.45 -24.93 3.78
N PHE A 6 43.40 -25.68 3.42
CA PHE A 6 42.85 -25.69 2.06
C PHE A 6 42.14 -24.37 1.70
N GLY A 7 41.51 -23.70 2.67
CA GLY A 7 40.92 -22.37 2.47
C GLY A 7 41.95 -21.28 2.12
N ILE A 8 43.15 -21.35 2.72
CA ILE A 8 44.23 -20.39 2.50
C ILE A 8 45.06 -20.75 1.23
N LEU A 9 45.26 -22.04 0.95
CA LEU A 9 45.96 -22.49 -0.27
C LEU A 9 45.11 -22.33 -1.54
N GLY A 10 43.78 -22.43 -1.47
CA GLY A 10 42.88 -22.24 -2.62
C GLY A 10 42.81 -20.80 -3.14
N PHE A 11 43.27 -19.82 -2.36
CA PHE A 11 43.41 -18.42 -2.78
C PHE A 11 44.77 -18.10 -3.42
N LYS A 12 45.73 -19.04 -3.33
CA LYS A 12 47.07 -18.87 -3.88
C LYS A 12 47.14 -19.54 -5.26
N TYR A 13 47.13 -18.70 -6.28
CA TYR A 13 47.44 -19.00 -7.68
C TYR A 13 46.26 -19.43 -8.58
N ASN A 14 45.46 -18.45 -9.01
CA ASN A 14 45.23 -18.24 -10.44
C ASN A 14 44.58 -16.86 -10.69
N ASP A 15 45.41 -15.89 -11.04
CA ASP A 15 45.02 -14.62 -11.68
C ASP A 15 44.56 -14.86 -13.14
N THR A 16 43.80 -15.92 -13.39
CA THR A 16 43.22 -16.17 -14.70
C THR A 16 42.07 -15.20 -14.92
N ILE A 17 41.98 -14.59 -16.10
CA ILE A 17 40.91 -13.66 -16.49
C ILE A 17 39.50 -14.21 -16.16
N ILE A 18 39.33 -15.53 -16.20
CA ILE A 18 38.11 -16.26 -15.84
C ILE A 18 37.69 -16.06 -14.37
N SER A 19 38.62 -16.07 -13.42
CA SER A 19 38.30 -15.88 -11.99
C SER A 19 37.86 -14.44 -11.71
N LYS A 20 38.48 -13.46 -12.39
CA LYS A 20 38.11 -12.03 -12.35
C LYS A 20 36.72 -11.77 -12.96
N ILE A 21 36.44 -12.36 -14.13
CA ILE A 21 35.12 -12.27 -14.78
C ILE A 21 34.04 -12.88 -13.88
N ARG A 22 34.27 -14.06 -13.32
CA ARG A 22 33.32 -14.72 -12.42
C ARG A 22 33.03 -13.85 -11.18
N SER A 23 34.07 -13.24 -10.60
CA SER A 23 33.91 -12.34 -9.45
C SER A 23 33.11 -11.09 -9.79
N TRP A 24 33.37 -10.46 -10.94
CA TRP A 24 32.61 -9.30 -11.39
C TRP A 24 31.16 -9.64 -11.71
N LEU A 25 30.92 -10.81 -12.31
CA LEU A 25 29.57 -11.31 -12.56
C LEU A 25 28.80 -11.49 -11.25
N THR A 26 29.42 -12.06 -10.22
CA THR A 26 28.77 -12.20 -8.91
C THR A 26 28.45 -10.85 -8.26
N ILE A 27 29.36 -9.87 -8.34
CA ILE A 27 29.12 -8.52 -7.80
C ILE A 27 27.96 -7.85 -8.54
N PHE A 28 27.92 -7.98 -9.86
CA PHE A 28 26.84 -7.46 -10.69
C PHE A 28 25.49 -8.09 -10.35
N PHE A 29 25.44 -9.42 -10.17
CA PHE A 29 24.21 -10.10 -9.75
C PHE A 29 23.73 -9.67 -8.36
N VAL A 30 24.65 -9.52 -7.40
CA VAL A 30 24.31 -9.04 -6.05
C VAL A 30 23.78 -7.60 -6.11
N LEU A 31 24.40 -6.74 -6.92
CA LEU A 31 23.94 -5.37 -7.11
C LEU A 31 22.55 -5.31 -7.75
N ILE A 32 22.29 -6.12 -8.78
CA ILE A 32 20.95 -6.24 -9.38
C ILE A 32 19.93 -6.71 -8.36
N LEU A 33 20.25 -7.75 -7.57
CA LEU A 33 19.33 -8.28 -6.57
C LEU A 33 19.00 -7.23 -5.51
N LEU A 34 20.00 -6.45 -5.07
CA LEU A 34 19.82 -5.35 -4.14
C LEU A 34 18.91 -4.26 -4.72
N ILE A 35 19.11 -3.88 -5.98
CA ILE A 35 18.27 -2.89 -6.67
C ILE A 35 16.83 -3.39 -6.77
N ILE A 36 16.62 -4.64 -7.17
CA ILE A 36 15.28 -5.25 -7.24
C ILE A 36 14.61 -5.23 -5.86
N LEU A 37 15.34 -5.60 -4.81
CA LEU A 37 14.82 -5.59 -3.44
C LEU A 37 14.39 -4.17 -3.01
N VAL A 38 15.22 -3.16 -3.27
CA VAL A 38 14.91 -1.76 -2.96
C VAL A 38 13.67 -1.28 -3.73
N ILE A 39 13.56 -1.63 -5.02
CA ILE A 39 12.38 -1.27 -5.84
C ILE A 39 11.12 -1.92 -5.28
N LEU A 40 11.17 -3.21 -4.91
CA LEU A 40 10.02 -3.90 -4.31
C LEU A 40 9.59 -3.27 -2.98
N LEU A 41 10.54 -2.87 -2.13
CA LEU A 41 10.25 -2.17 -0.88
C LEU A 41 9.58 -0.81 -1.13
N LEU A 42 10.10 -0.02 -2.08
CA LEU A 42 9.50 1.27 -2.43
C LEU A 42 8.07 1.11 -2.96
N LEU A 43 7.84 0.16 -3.87
CA LEU A 43 6.50 -0.14 -4.40
C LEU A 43 5.53 -0.60 -3.31
N SER A 44 5.99 -1.40 -2.35
CA SER A 44 5.15 -1.85 -1.23
C SER A 44 4.80 -0.74 -0.24
N SER A 45 5.56 0.35 -0.21
CA SER A 45 5.34 1.50 0.68
C SER A 45 4.42 2.57 0.08
N LEU A 46 4.18 2.53 -1.23
CA LEU A 46 3.18 3.36 -1.89
C LEU A 46 1.82 2.75 -1.57
N GLY A 47 1.23 3.18 -0.47
CA GLY A 47 -0.08 2.73 -0.06
C GLY A 47 -1.08 2.88 -1.20
N ARG A 48 -1.83 1.80 -1.46
CA ARG A 48 -2.68 1.70 -2.65
C ARG A 48 -4.10 2.03 -2.25
N ASP A 49 -4.55 3.24 -2.58
CA ASP A 49 -5.94 3.63 -2.45
C ASP A 49 -6.69 3.09 -3.67
N GLU A 50 -7.44 2.00 -3.48
CA GLU A 50 -8.24 1.35 -4.53
C GLU A 50 -9.72 1.70 -4.34
N LEU A 51 -10.37 2.18 -5.40
CA LEU A 51 -11.81 2.44 -5.37
C LEU A 51 -12.57 1.11 -5.21
N ILE A 52 -13.27 0.97 -4.09
CA ILE A 52 -14.09 -0.20 -3.78
C ILE A 52 -15.48 -0.03 -4.39
N LYS A 53 -16.09 1.13 -4.12
CA LYS A 53 -17.50 1.37 -4.44
C LYS A 53 -17.81 2.86 -4.52
N THR A 54 -18.72 3.21 -5.42
CA THR A 54 -19.37 4.52 -5.47
C THR A 54 -20.84 4.32 -5.14
N VAL A 55 -21.39 5.18 -4.28
CA VAL A 55 -22.81 5.20 -3.92
C VAL A 55 -23.37 6.60 -4.10
N GLN A 56 -24.62 6.66 -4.52
CA GLN A 56 -25.37 7.92 -4.62
C GLN A 56 -26.48 7.95 -3.58
N SER A 57 -26.83 9.14 -3.10
CA SER A 57 -28.00 9.32 -2.26
C SER A 57 -29.29 8.98 -3.02
N PRO A 58 -30.37 8.62 -2.31
CA PRO A 58 -31.67 8.34 -2.94
C PRO A 58 -32.22 9.45 -3.85
N ASP A 59 -31.84 10.70 -3.60
CA ASP A 59 -32.21 11.88 -4.40
C ASP A 59 -31.10 12.36 -5.35
N GLU A 60 -30.01 11.59 -5.47
CA GLU A 60 -28.87 11.85 -6.34
C GLU A 60 -28.09 13.15 -6.06
N ASN A 61 -28.35 13.82 -4.92
CA ASN A 61 -27.65 15.04 -4.52
C ASN A 61 -26.22 14.78 -4.00
N TYR A 62 -25.96 13.59 -3.45
CA TYR A 62 -24.65 13.21 -2.91
C TYR A 62 -24.10 11.99 -3.64
N THR A 63 -22.86 12.09 -4.10
CA THR A 63 -22.08 10.94 -4.60
C THR A 63 -20.89 10.72 -3.65
N ILE A 64 -20.71 9.50 -3.17
CA ILE A 64 -19.63 9.12 -2.25
C ILE A 64 -18.80 8.02 -2.87
N ASN A 65 -17.49 8.24 -2.92
CA ASN A 65 -16.50 7.28 -3.35
C ASN A 65 -15.80 6.67 -2.14
N PHE A 66 -15.82 5.34 -2.06
CA PHE A 66 -15.15 4.57 -1.01
C PHE A 66 -13.89 3.91 -1.55
N TYR A 67 -12.79 4.11 -0.86
CA TYR A 67 -11.48 3.60 -1.20
C TYR A 67 -10.95 2.69 -0.09
N SER A 68 -10.40 1.54 -0.44
CA SER A 68 -9.59 0.72 0.46
C SER A 68 -8.17 1.21 0.36
N TRP A 69 -7.50 1.36 1.48
CA TRP A 69 -6.10 1.74 1.52
C TRP A 69 -5.33 0.74 2.38
N ASP A 70 -4.12 0.40 1.93
CA ASP A 70 -3.20 -0.47 2.66
C ASP A 70 -1.81 0.18 2.67
N ALA A 71 -1.27 0.42 3.86
CA ALA A 71 0.07 1.00 4.04
C ALA A 71 1.21 -0.04 3.95
N GLY A 72 0.91 -1.28 3.55
CA GLY A 72 1.89 -2.31 3.23
C GLY A 72 2.35 -3.12 4.45
N ALA A 73 3.49 -3.83 4.31
CA ALA A 73 3.90 -4.93 5.19
C ALA A 73 4.02 -4.61 6.69
N ALA A 74 4.33 -3.37 7.06
CA ALA A 74 4.40 -2.91 8.45
C ALA A 74 3.31 -1.86 8.78
N GLY A 75 2.43 -1.61 7.82
CA GLY A 75 1.39 -0.60 7.88
C GLY A 75 0.08 -1.14 8.44
N THR A 76 -0.90 -0.25 8.53
CA THR A 76 -2.30 -0.60 8.75
C THR A 76 -3.05 -0.45 7.43
N PHE A 77 -4.20 -1.09 7.35
CA PHE A 77 -5.14 -0.95 6.25
C PHE A 77 -6.44 -0.32 6.76
N GLY A 78 -7.34 0.01 5.85
CA GLY A 78 -8.66 0.51 6.20
C GLY A 78 -9.46 0.97 4.99
N ILE A 79 -10.53 1.70 5.28
CA ILE A 79 -11.42 2.28 4.27
C ILE A 79 -11.51 3.79 4.51
N SER A 80 -11.60 4.55 3.44
CA SER A 80 -11.93 5.98 3.45
C SER A 80 -13.10 6.27 2.52
N GLY A 81 -14.00 7.14 2.96
CA GLY A 81 -15.13 7.63 2.17
C GLY A 81 -14.97 9.12 1.87
N GLU A 82 -15.10 9.50 0.61
CA GLU A 82 -14.98 10.88 0.14
C GLU A 82 -16.23 11.28 -0.67
N VAL A 83 -16.86 12.39 -0.28
CA VAL A 83 -17.98 12.99 -1.03
C VAL A 83 -17.41 13.72 -2.24
N GLU A 84 -17.98 13.45 -3.40
CA GLU A 84 -17.67 14.15 -4.64
C GLU A 84 -18.24 15.57 -4.57
N GLY A 85 -17.37 16.56 -4.74
CA GLY A 85 -17.73 17.96 -4.77
C GLY A 85 -17.34 18.59 -6.10
N PHE A 86 -18.03 19.66 -6.47
CA PHE A 86 -17.83 20.33 -7.76
C PHE A 86 -16.39 20.86 -7.98
N TRP A 87 -15.66 21.20 -6.91
CA TRP A 87 -14.26 21.66 -6.96
C TRP A 87 -13.29 20.86 -6.09
N SER A 88 -13.78 20.15 -5.08
CA SER A 88 -12.95 19.41 -4.13
C SER A 88 -13.69 18.22 -3.56
N HIS A 89 -13.00 17.09 -3.45
CA HIS A 89 -13.49 15.93 -2.72
C HIS A 89 -13.28 16.16 -1.23
N ARG A 90 -14.30 15.87 -0.43
CA ARG A 90 -14.23 16.00 1.04
C ARG A 90 -14.29 14.62 1.66
N ARG A 91 -13.26 14.26 2.44
CA ARG A 91 -13.28 13.02 3.22
C ARG A 91 -14.26 13.14 4.38
N ILE A 92 -15.20 12.21 4.44
CA ILE A 92 -16.22 12.13 5.51
C ILE A 92 -16.01 10.93 6.43
N TYR A 93 -15.25 9.92 5.98
CA TYR A 93 -15.08 8.68 6.71
C TYR A 93 -13.65 8.17 6.57
N TYR A 94 -13.09 7.68 7.67
CA TYR A 94 -11.77 7.04 7.71
C TYR A 94 -11.71 6.05 8.87
N GLU A 95 -11.72 4.76 8.56
CA GLU A 95 -11.64 3.72 9.58
C GLU A 95 -10.49 2.75 9.28
N ARG A 96 -9.77 2.35 10.34
CA ARG A 96 -8.62 1.45 10.24
C ARG A 96 -9.03 0.02 10.55
N ARG A 97 -8.31 -0.94 9.99
CA ARG A 97 -8.45 -2.39 10.23
C ARG A 97 -9.83 -2.95 9.84
N ILE A 98 -10.41 -2.35 8.81
CA ILE A 98 -11.66 -2.78 8.20
C ILE A 98 -11.39 -3.09 6.73
N GLU A 99 -11.89 -4.23 6.27
CA GLU A 99 -11.71 -4.70 4.88
C GLU A 99 -12.92 -4.43 3.99
N GLN A 100 -14.11 -4.25 4.59
CA GLN A 100 -15.37 -4.09 3.86
C GLN A 100 -16.19 -2.95 4.46
N ALA A 101 -16.92 -2.23 3.60
CA ALA A 101 -17.85 -1.19 4.01
C ALA A 101 -19.29 -1.68 3.83
N GLU A 102 -19.99 -1.85 4.94
CA GLU A 102 -21.45 -2.00 4.97
C GLU A 102 -22.08 -0.61 4.88
N LEU A 103 -22.84 -0.37 3.81
CA LEU A 103 -23.37 0.94 3.45
C LEU A 103 -24.89 0.86 3.35
N GLU A 104 -25.58 1.74 4.08
CA GLU A 104 -27.02 1.88 4.03
C GLU A 104 -27.41 3.37 4.10
N TRP A 105 -28.22 3.83 3.15
CA TRP A 105 -28.82 5.16 3.23
C TRP A 105 -30.04 5.12 4.14
N LEU A 106 -30.02 5.90 5.22
CA LEU A 106 -31.15 6.01 6.15
C LEU A 106 -32.18 7.02 5.67
N ASN A 107 -31.73 8.04 4.93
CA ASN A 107 -32.54 9.04 4.24
C ASN A 107 -31.68 9.68 3.13
N ASN A 108 -32.12 10.82 2.57
CA ASN A 108 -31.44 11.48 1.46
C ASN A 108 -30.05 12.07 1.79
N HIS A 109 -29.81 12.42 3.05
CA HIS A 109 -28.59 13.13 3.48
C HIS A 109 -27.82 12.38 4.58
N THR A 110 -28.38 11.30 5.13
CA THR A 110 -27.77 10.50 6.20
C THR A 110 -27.43 9.10 5.71
N ILE A 111 -26.16 8.74 5.82
CA ILE A 111 -25.64 7.41 5.49
C ILE A 111 -25.12 6.70 6.73
N SER A 112 -25.38 5.39 6.81
CA SER A 112 -24.78 4.47 7.77
C SER A 112 -23.62 3.75 7.10
N ILE A 113 -22.43 3.87 7.68
CA ILE A 113 -21.19 3.24 7.22
C ILE A 113 -20.67 2.38 8.37
N ASN A 114 -20.71 1.05 8.23
CA ASN A 114 -20.33 0.09 9.28
C ASN A 114 -21.02 0.35 10.64
N GLY A 115 -22.28 0.79 10.60
CA GLY A 115 -23.06 1.14 11.79
C GLY A 115 -22.80 2.56 12.34
N HIS A 116 -21.88 3.33 11.74
CA HIS A 116 -21.70 4.74 12.04
C HIS A 116 -22.59 5.60 11.16
N HIS A 117 -23.44 6.42 11.77
CA HIS A 117 -24.32 7.34 11.05
C HIS A 117 -23.61 8.68 10.84
N LEU A 118 -23.65 9.18 9.60
CA LEU A 118 -23.12 10.49 9.24
C LEU A 118 -24.18 11.28 8.49
N ASP A 119 -24.49 12.47 9.00
CA ASP A 119 -25.34 13.44 8.33
C ASP A 119 -24.51 14.40 7.46
N LEU A 120 -24.69 14.30 6.14
CA LEU A 120 -23.94 15.09 5.15
C LEU A 120 -24.39 16.54 5.09
N ASP A 121 -25.65 16.85 5.40
CA ASP A 121 -26.17 18.23 5.44
C ASP A 121 -25.54 19.02 6.59
N ASN A 122 -25.25 18.34 7.70
CA ASN A 122 -24.58 18.91 8.87
C ASN A 122 -23.04 18.82 8.77
N GLU A 123 -22.51 18.41 7.62
CA GLU A 123 -21.06 18.23 7.38
C GLU A 123 -20.38 17.29 8.40
N GLU A 124 -21.10 16.30 8.93
CA GLU A 124 -20.55 15.37 9.90
C GLU A 124 -19.46 14.49 9.29
N THR A 125 -18.44 14.19 10.10
CA THR A 125 -17.34 13.32 9.69
C THR A 125 -17.01 12.32 10.79
N PHE A 126 -16.63 11.11 10.39
CA PHE A 126 -16.08 10.12 11.29
C PHE A 126 -14.60 10.41 11.51
N PRO A 127 -14.15 10.64 12.75
CA PRO A 127 -12.79 11.09 13.05
C PRO A 127 -11.74 10.02 12.74
N ARG A 128 -10.48 10.50 12.60
CA ARG A 128 -9.29 9.72 12.22
C ARG A 128 -8.60 9.06 13.41
#